data_AF-A0A2E6A8S3-F1
#
_entry.id   AF-A0A2E6A8S3-F1
#
_cell.length_a   1.000
_cell.length_b   1.000
_cell.length_c   1.000
_cell.angle_alpha   90.00
_cell.angle_beta   90.00
_cell.angle_gamma   90.00
#
_symmetry.space_group_name_H-M   'P 1'
#
loop_
_entity.id
_entity.type
_entity.pdbx_description
1 polymer ?
#
loop_
_entity_poly.entity_id
_entity_poly.type
_entity_poly.pdbx_seq_one_letter_code
_entity_poly.pdbx_strand_id
1 'polypeptide(L)'
;MALSGKNNMSALDAFQERKSYEEYMDEKQEQDQSVAFLDLRKKALYGKVNLQNQIVIPRQSSLISLDGKVRTFDFVADAFRQLRDNLNARTEAGTFRESGAYFGLDITPRQNSWTDAYRTYLDTVSQGFIDARLDTRQKKAEIRTVRQFVPVFLDFVANLGPTIPVTFMSYWASRRASIFQTGLAIDLNKEQYGDDAVSIEKYHEDRNYKIFTREAQNHGFILDRHAPQRLIVNFTSQKMQELLKLAGHINLKGFFDNAFYTPYEEEFNEMVQFISDFYASEFSQEESYAEICHKNGKTSYSLKTRPTFEPATIQGAISDLGIDYWLRVFTFIKAREANKDISQQEFDNIVKKAVNIEKSLDRTAALRYINDEFNPLFVEQSDRKPNFVF
;
A
#
# COMPACT_ATOMS: atom_id res chain seq x y z
N MET A 1 22.73 -2.62 28.18
CA MET A 1 23.20 -3.10 26.86
C MET A 1 23.04 -1.93 25.90
N ALA A 2 24.08 -1.53 25.16
CA ALA A 2 23.93 -0.42 24.21
C ALA A 2 23.30 -0.98 22.92
N LEU A 3 22.03 -0.67 22.67
CA LEU A 3 21.31 -1.05 21.46
C LEU A 3 21.64 -0.05 20.35
N SER A 4 22.09 -0.53 19.20
CA SER A 4 22.62 0.32 18.13
C SER A 4 22.14 -0.07 16.73
N GLY A 5 21.06 -0.86 16.66
CA GLY A 5 20.42 -1.30 15.44
C GLY A 5 20.09 -0.17 14.46
N LYS A 6 20.48 -0.37 13.20
CA LYS A 6 20.25 0.54 12.07
C LYS A 6 19.88 -0.22 10.81
N ASN A 7 19.17 0.43 9.90
CA ASN A 7 18.71 -0.17 8.65
C ASN A 7 19.82 -0.48 7.62
N ASN A 8 21.04 0.03 7.81
CA ASN A 8 22.18 -0.17 6.89
C ASN A 8 23.18 -1.23 7.36
N MET A 9 22.84 -2.01 8.40
CA MET A 9 23.69 -3.08 8.92
C MET A 9 23.64 -4.33 8.04
N SER A 10 24.60 -5.25 8.24
CA SER A 10 24.54 -6.57 7.61
C SER A 10 23.28 -7.33 8.03
N ALA A 11 22.82 -8.29 7.23
CA ALA A 11 21.59 -9.03 7.54
C ALA A 11 21.66 -9.77 8.89
N LEU A 12 22.85 -10.28 9.26
CA LEU A 12 23.06 -10.96 10.54
C LEU A 12 23.03 -9.97 11.70
N ASP A 13 23.75 -8.85 11.59
CA ASP A 13 23.80 -7.85 12.66
C ASP A 13 22.43 -7.19 12.84
N ALA A 14 21.74 -6.87 11.75
CA ALA A 14 20.37 -6.34 11.80
C ALA A 14 19.39 -7.32 12.45
N PHE A 15 19.58 -8.63 12.25
CA PHE A 15 18.77 -9.65 12.92
C PHE A 15 19.05 -9.70 14.43
N GLN A 16 20.33 -9.65 14.81
CA GLN A 16 20.75 -9.67 16.21
C GLN A 16 20.28 -8.43 16.97
N GLU A 17 20.50 -7.23 16.41
CA GLU A 17 20.05 -5.97 17.03
C GLU A 17 18.54 -5.92 17.17
N ARG A 18 17.78 -6.34 16.15
CA ARG A 18 16.32 -6.44 16.25
C ARG A 18 15.90 -7.37 17.39
N LYS A 19 16.56 -8.52 17.54
CA LYS A 19 16.26 -9.44 18.64
C LYS A 19 16.50 -8.76 19.99
N SER A 20 17.64 -8.09 20.16
CA SER A 20 17.96 -7.37 21.39
C SER A 20 16.97 -6.23 21.69
N TYR A 21 16.49 -5.51 20.66
CA TYR A 21 15.44 -4.50 20.82
C TYR A 21 14.11 -5.12 21.26
N GLU A 22 13.71 -6.26 20.70
CA GLU A 22 12.50 -6.96 21.14
C GLU A 22 12.60 -7.42 22.60
N GLU A 23 13.75 -7.95 23.02
CA GLU A 23 14.02 -8.35 24.41
C GLU A 23 13.90 -7.13 25.35
N TYR A 24 14.48 -5.98 24.99
CA TYR A 24 14.33 -4.73 25.74
C TYR A 24 12.86 -4.28 25.87
N MET A 25 12.10 -4.34 24.76
CA MET A 25 10.69 -3.94 24.77
C MET A 25 9.82 -4.88 25.61
N ASP A 26 10.12 -6.18 25.62
CA ASP A 26 9.44 -7.15 26.46
C ASP A 26 9.73 -6.89 27.95
N GLU A 27 11.00 -6.69 28.33
CA GLU A 27 11.37 -6.31 29.70
C GLU A 27 10.66 -5.03 30.16
N LYS A 28 10.57 -4.01 29.29
CA LYS A 28 9.85 -2.76 29.60
C LYS A 28 8.36 -2.99 29.81
N GLN A 29 7.74 -3.83 28.99
CA GLN A 29 6.33 -4.14 29.10
C GLN A 29 6.01 -4.99 30.33
N GLU A 30 6.92 -5.89 30.73
CA GLU A 30 6.81 -6.64 31.99
C GLU A 30 6.91 -5.73 33.22
N GLN A 31 7.79 -4.73 33.18
CA GLN A 31 7.96 -3.73 34.25
C GLN A 31 6.76 -2.78 34.37
N ASP A 32 6.07 -2.48 33.26
CA ASP A 32 4.92 -1.59 33.25
C ASP A 32 3.78 -2.12 32.36
N GLN A 33 3.03 -3.07 32.92
CA GLN A 33 1.87 -3.68 32.26
C GLN A 33 0.72 -2.70 31.98
N SER A 34 0.80 -1.45 32.49
CA SER A 34 -0.22 -0.43 32.19
C SER A 34 -0.06 0.16 30.79
N VAL A 35 1.12 0.03 30.17
CA VAL A 35 1.39 0.54 28.82
C VAL A 35 1.16 -0.56 27.79
N ALA A 36 0.27 -0.29 26.84
CA ALA A 36 -0.01 -1.18 25.72
C ALA A 36 0.67 -0.66 24.44
N PHE A 37 1.17 -1.59 23.62
CA PHE A 37 1.77 -1.30 22.32
C PHE A 37 1.08 -2.08 21.22
N LEU A 38 1.07 -1.52 20.01
CA LEU A 38 0.70 -2.23 18.80
C LEU A 38 1.95 -2.52 17.97
N ASP A 39 2.20 -3.80 17.67
CA ASP A 39 3.26 -4.19 16.75
C ASP A 39 2.73 -4.19 15.31
N LEU A 40 2.96 -3.10 14.57
CA LEU A 40 2.56 -2.99 13.16
C LEU A 40 3.31 -3.94 12.22
N ARG A 41 4.45 -4.52 12.61
CA ARG A 41 5.13 -5.54 11.81
C ARG A 41 4.32 -6.85 11.79
N LYS A 42 3.61 -7.13 12.90
CA LYS A 42 2.67 -8.26 13.07
C LYS A 42 1.23 -7.90 12.67
N LYS A 43 0.86 -6.62 12.74
CA LYS A 43 -0.47 -6.10 12.42
C LYS A 43 -0.44 -5.16 11.21
N ALA A 44 0.27 -5.55 10.16
CA ALA A 44 0.48 -4.71 8.96
C ALA A 44 -0.81 -4.31 8.21
N LEU A 45 -1.91 -5.04 8.46
CA LEU A 45 -3.24 -4.79 7.89
C LEU A 45 -4.12 -3.86 8.74
N TYR A 46 -3.61 -3.33 9.86
CA TYR A 46 -4.38 -2.44 10.73
C TYR A 46 -4.90 -1.22 9.95
N GLY A 47 -6.22 -1.01 9.97
CA GLY A 47 -6.87 0.07 9.22
C GLY A 47 -6.97 -0.13 7.71
N LYS A 48 -6.42 -1.23 7.17
CA LYS A 48 -6.44 -1.56 5.73
C LYS A 48 -7.50 -2.60 5.37
N VAL A 49 -8.01 -3.32 6.36
CA VAL A 49 -9.08 -4.30 6.21
C VAL A 49 -10.23 -3.98 7.17
N ASN A 50 -11.45 -4.30 6.76
CA ASN A 50 -12.63 -4.21 7.63
C ASN A 50 -12.76 -5.45 8.54
N LEU A 51 -13.85 -5.52 9.30
CA LEU A 51 -14.14 -6.62 10.22
C LEU A 51 -14.44 -7.96 9.52
N GLN A 52 -14.61 -7.95 8.21
CA GLN A 52 -14.82 -9.12 7.36
C GLN A 52 -13.53 -9.52 6.63
N ASN A 53 -12.38 -8.96 7.01
CA ASN A 53 -11.10 -9.14 6.31
C ASN A 53 -11.17 -8.79 4.82
N GLN A 54 -11.96 -7.77 4.45
CA GLN A 54 -11.97 -7.21 3.11
C GLN A 54 -11.08 -5.96 3.10
N ILE A 55 -10.29 -5.81 2.05
CA ILE A 55 -9.49 -4.59 1.87
C ILE A 55 -10.42 -3.39 1.69
N VAL A 56 -10.07 -2.32 2.39
CA VAL A 56 -10.81 -1.07 2.40
C VAL A 56 -9.88 0.13 2.35
N ILE A 57 -10.35 1.20 1.71
CA ILE A 57 -9.68 2.49 1.62
C ILE A 57 -10.59 3.56 2.24
N PRO A 58 -10.05 4.53 3.00
CA PRO A 58 -10.85 5.65 3.49
C PRO A 58 -11.40 6.49 2.33
N ARG A 59 -12.67 6.88 2.43
CA ARG A 59 -13.27 7.87 1.53
C ARG A 59 -12.63 9.22 1.82
N GLN A 60 -12.15 9.91 0.79
CA GLN A 60 -11.54 11.24 0.94
C GLN A 60 -12.54 12.26 1.53
N SER A 61 -13.84 12.09 1.28
CA SER A 61 -14.90 12.92 1.85
C SER A 61 -15.11 12.71 3.36
N SER A 62 -14.63 11.59 3.91
CA SER A 62 -14.72 11.27 5.34
C SER A 62 -13.49 11.73 6.13
N LEU A 63 -12.46 12.25 5.46
CA LEU A 63 -11.23 12.71 6.08
C LEU A 63 -11.18 14.24 6.15
N ILE A 64 -10.96 14.77 7.34
CA ILE A 64 -10.73 16.20 7.60
C ILE A 64 -9.23 16.53 7.67
N SER A 65 -8.90 17.81 7.50
CA SER A 65 -7.55 18.30 7.73
C SER A 65 -7.33 18.59 9.21
N LEU A 66 -6.27 18.02 9.80
CA LEU A 66 -5.81 18.32 11.15
C LEU A 66 -4.56 19.19 11.07
N ASP A 67 -4.68 20.42 11.57
CA ASP A 67 -3.66 21.47 11.59
C ASP A 67 -3.04 21.80 10.23
N GLY A 68 -3.72 21.47 9.12
CA GLY A 68 -3.18 21.64 7.77
C GLY A 68 -2.07 20.66 7.39
N LYS A 69 -1.77 19.68 8.26
CA LYS A 69 -0.59 18.81 8.15
C LYS A 69 -0.92 17.38 7.77
N VAL A 70 -2.02 16.85 8.28
CA VAL A 70 -2.44 15.46 8.03
C VAL A 70 -3.94 15.37 7.76
N ARG A 71 -4.36 14.33 7.05
CA ARG A 71 -5.76 14.00 6.84
C ARG A 71 -6.14 12.81 7.71
N THR A 72 -7.20 12.96 8.50
CA THR A 72 -7.65 11.95 9.46
C THR A 72 -9.16 12.06 9.66
N PHE A 73 -9.75 11.13 10.40
CA PHE A 73 -11.17 11.22 10.75
C PHE A 73 -11.38 12.26 11.85
N ASP A 74 -12.56 12.86 11.89
CA ASP A 74 -12.95 13.86 12.88
C ASP A 74 -12.74 13.40 14.34
N PHE A 75 -13.18 12.18 14.68
CA PHE A 75 -13.02 11.63 16.02
C PHE A 75 -11.54 11.39 16.40
N VAL A 76 -10.67 11.15 15.41
CA VAL A 76 -9.22 11.00 15.63
C VAL A 76 -8.58 12.36 15.84
N ALA A 77 -9.00 13.37 15.09
CA ALA A 77 -8.58 14.75 15.30
C ALA A 77 -9.00 15.26 16.69
N ASP A 78 -10.22 14.95 17.12
CA ASP A 78 -10.72 15.35 18.43
C ASP A 78 -10.00 14.63 19.57
N ALA A 79 -9.72 13.33 19.41
CA ALA A 79 -8.86 12.59 20.34
C ALA A 79 -7.48 13.24 20.49
N PHE A 80 -6.86 13.62 19.36
CA PHE A 80 -5.54 14.24 19.36
C PHE A 80 -5.54 15.63 20.02
N ARG A 81 -6.55 16.47 19.72
CA ARG A 81 -6.70 17.79 20.36
C ARG A 81 -6.86 17.65 21.86
N GLN A 82 -7.72 16.74 22.33
CA GLN A 82 -7.92 16.49 23.76
C GLN A 82 -6.64 16.00 24.45
N LEU A 83 -5.88 15.11 23.79
CA LEU A 83 -4.56 14.68 24.29
C LEU A 83 -3.61 15.87 24.46
N ARG A 84 -3.52 16.72 23.43
CA ARG A 84 -2.65 17.92 23.44
C ARG A 84 -3.06 18.90 24.55
N ASP A 85 -4.35 19.19 24.67
CA ASP A 85 -4.87 20.12 25.68
C ASP A 85 -4.60 19.61 27.10
N ASN A 86 -4.78 18.30 27.33
CA ASN A 86 -4.53 17.69 28.62
C ASN A 86 -3.03 17.68 28.98
N LEU A 87 -2.13 17.46 28.02
CA LEU A 87 -0.69 17.54 28.26
C LEU A 87 -0.22 18.99 28.52
N ASN A 88 -0.84 19.98 27.87
CA ASN A 88 -0.63 21.39 28.19
C ASN A 88 -1.07 21.70 29.63
N ALA A 89 -2.27 21.26 30.04
CA ALA A 89 -2.75 21.44 31.41
C ALA A 89 -1.83 20.75 32.45
N ARG A 90 -1.32 19.56 32.14
CA ARG A 90 -0.34 18.87 33.01
C ARG A 90 1.00 19.61 33.12
N THR A 91 1.39 20.32 32.06
CA THR A 91 2.60 21.16 32.02
C THR A 91 2.42 22.37 32.94
N GLU A 92 1.28 23.06 32.83
CA GLU A 92 0.91 24.17 33.72
C GLU A 92 0.86 23.75 35.19
N ALA A 93 0.40 22.52 35.46
CA ALA A 93 0.38 21.94 36.80
C ALA A 93 1.77 21.44 37.29
N GLY A 94 2.82 21.54 36.47
CA GLY A 94 4.17 21.07 36.80
C GLY A 94 4.33 19.55 36.86
N THR A 95 3.33 18.79 36.38
CA THR A 95 3.37 17.32 36.35
C THR A 95 3.93 16.76 35.04
N PHE A 96 4.08 17.59 34.02
CA PHE A 96 4.71 17.28 32.74
C PHE A 96 5.82 18.29 32.47
N ARG A 97 6.99 17.83 32.05
CA ARG A 97 8.16 18.71 31.90
C ARG A 97 8.11 19.48 30.60
N GLU A 98 8.57 20.74 30.65
CA GLU A 98 8.76 21.62 29.49
C GLU A 98 10.02 21.28 28.67
N SER A 99 10.28 19.98 28.48
CA SER A 99 11.40 19.48 27.69
C SER A 99 11.17 18.02 27.28
N GLY A 100 11.98 17.54 26.33
CA GLY A 100 11.90 16.16 25.85
C GLY A 100 11.13 16.02 24.53
N ALA A 101 11.08 14.80 24.01
CA ALA A 101 10.51 14.41 22.73
C ALA A 101 8.97 14.50 22.67
N TYR A 102 8.30 14.52 23.84
CA TYR A 102 6.84 14.60 23.94
C TYR A 102 6.34 15.98 24.39
N PHE A 103 7.23 16.93 24.66
CA PHE A 103 6.84 18.30 24.97
C PHE A 103 6.52 19.10 23.70
N GLY A 104 5.51 19.95 23.77
CA GLY A 104 5.10 20.78 22.63
C GLY A 104 4.59 19.95 21.45
N LEU A 105 3.66 19.02 21.72
CA LEU A 105 3.11 18.10 20.72
C LEU A 105 2.79 18.79 19.39
N ASP A 106 3.52 18.39 18.36
CA ASP A 106 3.28 18.80 16.98
C ASP A 106 3.15 17.58 16.08
N ILE A 107 2.43 17.75 14.97
CA ILE A 107 2.24 16.71 13.98
C ILE A 107 3.33 16.81 12.92
N THR A 108 3.92 15.67 12.59
CA THR A 108 4.78 15.53 11.43
C THR A 108 3.94 15.18 10.19
N PRO A 109 3.96 16.00 9.12
CA PRO A 109 3.30 15.65 7.87
C PRO A 109 3.85 14.36 7.29
N ARG A 110 2.97 13.47 6.85
CA ARG A 110 3.28 12.21 6.17
C ARG A 110 2.45 12.11 4.88
N GLN A 111 2.89 11.28 3.94
CA GLN A 111 2.17 11.03 2.70
C GLN A 111 0.85 10.31 3.00
N ASN A 112 -0.26 11.03 2.86
CA ASN A 112 -1.61 10.50 3.16
C ASN A 112 -2.41 10.14 1.91
N SER A 113 -1.95 10.56 0.74
CA SER A 113 -2.56 10.19 -0.54
C SER A 113 -2.10 8.80 -0.95
N TRP A 114 -3.02 7.84 -0.91
CA TRP A 114 -2.76 6.47 -1.34
C TRP A 114 -2.54 6.39 -2.85
N THR A 115 -3.21 7.23 -3.65
CA THR A 115 -3.06 7.27 -5.11
C THR A 115 -1.64 7.66 -5.49
N ASP A 116 -1.13 8.75 -4.91
CA ASP A 116 0.19 9.28 -5.27
C ASP A 116 1.29 8.30 -4.85
N ALA A 117 1.17 7.72 -3.66
CA ALA A 117 2.14 6.75 -3.16
C ALA A 117 2.15 5.45 -3.98
N TYR A 118 0.98 5.00 -4.45
CA TYR A 118 0.88 3.85 -5.35
C TYR A 118 1.50 4.17 -6.71
N ARG A 119 1.23 5.36 -7.28
CA ARG A 119 1.84 5.80 -8.55
C ARG A 119 3.37 5.92 -8.45
N THR A 120 3.89 6.56 -7.42
CA THR A 120 5.34 6.61 -7.15
C THR A 120 5.95 5.21 -7.03
N TYR A 121 5.21 4.28 -6.44
CA TYR A 121 5.64 2.89 -6.37
C TYR A 121 5.63 2.22 -7.77
N LEU A 122 4.59 2.44 -8.58
CA LEU A 122 4.52 1.95 -9.96
C LEU A 122 5.63 2.51 -10.84
N ASP A 123 6.07 3.75 -10.64
CA ASP A 123 7.24 4.32 -11.36
C ASP A 123 8.49 3.47 -11.13
N THR A 124 8.67 2.94 -9.92
CA THR A 124 9.78 2.02 -9.61
C THR A 124 9.64 0.69 -10.35
N VAL A 125 8.41 0.18 -10.48
CA VAL A 125 8.12 -1.05 -11.26
C VAL A 125 8.39 -0.80 -12.74
N SER A 126 7.97 0.33 -13.29
CA SER A 126 8.20 0.75 -14.66
C SER A 126 9.69 0.87 -14.96
N GLN A 127 10.46 1.52 -14.10
CA GLN A 127 11.92 1.61 -14.27
C GLN A 127 12.56 0.22 -14.30
N GLY A 128 12.15 -0.68 -13.39
CA GLY A 128 12.62 -2.07 -13.40
C GLY A 128 12.28 -2.80 -14.71
N PHE A 129 11.12 -2.53 -15.30
CA PHE A 129 10.77 -3.07 -16.61
C PHE A 129 11.65 -2.51 -17.73
N ILE A 130 11.85 -1.19 -17.76
CA ILE A 130 12.70 -0.51 -18.75
C ILE A 130 14.11 -1.12 -18.71
N ASP A 131 14.71 -1.21 -17.52
CA ASP A 131 16.06 -1.74 -17.34
C ASP A 131 16.15 -3.22 -17.73
N ALA A 132 15.11 -4.02 -17.45
CA ALA A 132 15.14 -5.45 -17.73
C ALA A 132 14.79 -5.79 -19.20
N ARG A 133 13.92 -5.02 -19.85
CA ARG A 133 13.29 -5.40 -21.13
C ARG A 133 13.49 -4.39 -22.26
N LEU A 134 13.76 -3.13 -21.95
CA LEU A 134 13.90 -2.04 -22.93
C LEU A 134 15.29 -1.39 -22.94
N ASP A 135 16.30 -2.03 -22.34
CA ASP A 135 17.70 -1.56 -22.26
C ASP A 135 18.38 -1.26 -23.60
N THR A 136 17.83 -1.74 -24.72
CA THR A 136 18.37 -1.54 -26.06
C THR A 136 17.29 -1.12 -27.05
N ARG A 137 17.70 -0.31 -28.03
CA ARG A 137 16.83 0.12 -29.14
C ARG A 137 16.26 -1.05 -29.94
N GLN A 138 17.01 -2.15 -30.05
CA GLN A 138 16.55 -3.35 -30.75
C GLN A 138 15.35 -4.00 -30.04
N LYS A 139 15.45 -4.27 -28.73
CA LYS A 139 14.33 -4.82 -27.95
C LYS A 139 13.12 -3.91 -28.00
N LYS A 140 13.32 -2.59 -27.89
CA LYS A 140 12.24 -1.60 -28.03
C LYS A 140 11.60 -1.64 -29.43
N ALA A 141 12.37 -1.87 -30.49
CA ALA A 141 11.84 -1.95 -31.86
C ALA A 141 10.97 -3.19 -32.12
N GLU A 142 11.06 -4.24 -31.30
CA GLU A 142 10.25 -5.45 -31.42
C GLU A 142 8.79 -5.23 -30.99
N ILE A 143 8.56 -4.29 -30.07
CA ILE A 143 7.24 -3.97 -29.52
C ILE A 143 6.62 -2.84 -30.33
N ARG A 144 5.70 -3.12 -31.25
CA ARG A 144 5.14 -2.13 -32.21
C ARG A 144 3.75 -1.61 -31.86
N THR A 145 3.02 -2.33 -31.01
CA THR A 145 1.64 -2.02 -30.64
C THR A 145 1.44 -2.32 -29.17
N VAL A 146 0.44 -1.70 -28.53
CA VAL A 146 0.08 -2.03 -27.14
C VAL A 146 -0.24 -3.52 -26.96
N ARG A 147 -0.83 -4.17 -27.98
CA ARG A 147 -1.15 -5.61 -27.94
C ARG A 147 0.10 -6.49 -27.93
N GLN A 148 1.23 -5.99 -28.43
CA GLN A 148 2.53 -6.66 -28.32
C GLN A 148 3.25 -6.30 -27.01
N PHE A 149 3.05 -5.08 -26.51
CA PHE A 149 3.63 -4.63 -25.25
C PHE A 149 3.10 -5.41 -24.05
N VAL A 150 1.77 -5.57 -23.95
CA VAL A 150 1.12 -6.18 -22.78
C VAL A 150 1.68 -7.57 -22.45
N PRO A 151 1.80 -8.52 -23.39
CA PRO A 151 2.41 -9.82 -23.10
C PRO A 151 3.87 -9.73 -22.61
N VAL A 152 4.68 -8.82 -23.16
CA VAL A 152 6.07 -8.62 -22.71
C VAL A 152 6.12 -8.06 -21.29
N PHE A 153 5.23 -7.11 -20.99
CA PHE A 153 5.05 -6.59 -19.64
C PHE A 153 4.59 -7.68 -18.66
N LEU A 154 3.61 -8.50 -19.05
CA LEU A 154 3.11 -9.57 -18.21
C LEU A 154 4.14 -10.69 -17.94
N ASP A 155 5.01 -10.99 -18.91
CA ASP A 155 6.15 -11.89 -18.69
C ASP A 155 7.13 -11.31 -17.65
N PHE A 156 7.39 -10.00 -17.70
CA PHE A 156 8.17 -9.34 -16.65
C PHE A 156 7.49 -9.46 -15.28
N VAL A 157 6.19 -9.13 -15.17
CA VAL A 157 5.42 -9.24 -13.93
C VAL A 157 5.42 -10.66 -13.37
N ALA A 158 5.26 -11.67 -14.24
CA ALA A 158 5.32 -13.08 -13.84
C ALA A 158 6.69 -13.47 -13.22
N ASN A 159 7.77 -12.78 -13.58
CA ASN A 159 9.10 -13.02 -13.04
C ASN A 159 9.39 -12.30 -11.72
N LEU A 160 8.64 -11.23 -11.39
CA LEU A 160 8.76 -10.54 -10.10
C LEU A 160 8.19 -11.35 -8.93
N GLY A 161 7.22 -12.23 -9.21
CA GLY A 161 6.55 -13.05 -8.21
C GLY A 161 5.71 -12.24 -7.22
N PRO A 162 5.30 -12.83 -6.07
CA PRO A 162 4.37 -12.20 -5.13
C PRO A 162 4.96 -11.02 -4.32
N THR A 163 6.26 -10.74 -4.48
CA THR A 163 6.98 -9.76 -3.64
C THR A 163 6.90 -8.32 -4.15
N ILE A 164 6.56 -8.13 -5.42
CA ILE A 164 6.47 -6.82 -6.08
C ILE A 164 5.06 -6.69 -6.66
N PRO A 165 4.10 -6.22 -5.84
CA PRO A 165 2.70 -6.15 -6.23
C PRO A 165 2.45 -5.05 -7.25
N VAL A 166 2.01 -5.39 -8.44
CA VAL A 166 1.55 -4.46 -9.47
C VAL A 166 0.13 -3.98 -9.20
N THR A 167 -0.79 -4.82 -8.70
CA THR A 167 -2.17 -4.38 -8.42
C THR A 167 -2.29 -3.58 -7.13
N PHE A 168 -3.24 -2.64 -7.11
CA PHE A 168 -3.41 -1.72 -5.99
C PHE A 168 -3.69 -2.43 -4.66
N MET A 169 -4.65 -3.37 -4.59
CA MET A 169 -4.99 -4.07 -3.36
C MET A 169 -3.83 -4.92 -2.85
N SER A 170 -3.03 -5.52 -3.73
CA SER A 170 -1.81 -6.23 -3.34
C SER A 170 -0.75 -5.27 -2.78
N TYR A 171 -0.57 -4.10 -3.40
CA TYR A 171 0.28 -3.03 -2.88
C TYR A 171 -0.21 -2.54 -1.50
N TRP A 172 -1.52 -2.31 -1.37
CA TRP A 172 -2.17 -1.84 -0.14
C TRP A 172 -2.01 -2.83 1.00
N ALA A 173 -2.24 -4.13 0.75
CA ALA A 173 -2.04 -5.20 1.72
C ALA A 173 -0.58 -5.37 2.14
N SER A 174 0.37 -5.00 1.28
CA SER A 174 1.79 -5.13 1.55
C SER A 174 2.30 -4.13 2.61
N ARG A 175 3.55 -4.33 3.04
CA ARG A 175 4.28 -3.40 3.91
C ARG A 175 4.70 -2.10 3.20
N ARG A 176 4.48 -1.97 1.88
CA ARG A 176 4.82 -0.79 1.09
C ARG A 176 3.81 0.34 1.26
N ALA A 177 2.53 -0.02 1.46
CA ALA A 177 1.51 0.96 1.80
C ALA A 177 1.60 1.34 3.27
N SER A 178 1.62 2.64 3.53
CA SER A 178 1.82 3.20 4.85
C SER A 178 0.52 3.25 5.64
N ILE A 179 0.59 3.04 6.96
CA ILE A 179 -0.56 3.19 7.84
C ILE A 179 -1.15 4.61 7.82
N PHE A 180 -0.34 5.64 7.54
CA PHE A 180 -0.82 7.03 7.49
C PHE A 180 -1.88 7.25 6.41
N GLN A 181 -1.86 6.46 5.34
CA GLN A 181 -2.86 6.51 4.27
C GLN A 181 -4.24 6.04 4.72
N THR A 182 -4.34 5.34 5.86
CA THR A 182 -5.62 4.91 6.44
C THR A 182 -6.34 6.03 7.20
N GLY A 183 -5.64 7.12 7.54
CA GLY A 183 -6.16 8.18 8.42
C GLY A 183 -6.27 7.79 9.89
N LEU A 184 -5.76 6.61 10.30
CA LEU A 184 -5.86 6.06 11.67
C LEU A 184 -4.55 6.10 12.46
N ALA A 185 -3.55 6.81 11.96
CA ALA A 185 -2.28 7.02 12.64
C ALA A 185 -1.81 8.48 12.49
N ILE A 186 -1.18 8.99 13.54
CA ILE A 186 -0.56 10.31 13.59
C ILE A 186 0.90 10.11 13.99
N ASP A 187 1.80 10.84 13.34
CA ASP A 187 3.21 10.84 13.70
C ASP A 187 3.59 12.17 14.32
N LEU A 188 4.39 12.13 15.38
CA LEU A 188 4.75 13.33 16.13
C LEU A 188 6.08 13.91 15.65
N ASN A 189 6.98 13.08 15.13
CA ASN A 189 8.31 13.53 14.73
C ASN A 189 8.79 12.93 13.41
N LYS A 190 9.86 13.54 12.86
CA LYS A 190 10.40 13.25 11.52
C LYS A 190 11.46 12.16 11.49
N GLU A 191 11.87 11.60 12.62
CA GLU A 191 12.96 10.63 12.63
C GLU A 191 12.63 9.41 11.78
N GLN A 192 13.69 8.81 11.24
CA GLN A 192 13.59 7.56 10.52
C GLN A 192 13.32 6.41 11.50
N TYR A 193 12.46 5.49 11.09
CA TYR A 193 12.18 4.29 11.87
C TYR A 193 13.33 3.29 11.79
N GLY A 194 13.53 2.49 12.85
CA GLY A 194 14.56 1.45 12.90
C GLY A 194 15.96 1.95 13.23
N ASP A 195 16.07 3.12 13.89
CA ASP A 195 17.24 3.48 14.68
C ASP A 195 16.90 3.23 16.16
N ASP A 196 17.47 2.15 16.71
CA ASP A 196 17.13 1.67 18.04
C ASP A 196 17.65 2.63 19.13
N ALA A 197 18.83 3.23 18.90
CA ALA A 197 19.42 4.19 19.83
C ALA A 197 18.54 5.44 19.95
N VAL A 198 18.07 5.98 18.82
CA VAL A 198 17.12 7.11 18.82
C VAL A 198 15.82 6.72 19.53
N SER A 199 15.29 5.53 19.25
CA SER A 199 14.06 5.05 19.89
C SER A 199 14.20 4.96 21.41
N ILE A 200 15.36 4.54 21.92
CA ILE A 200 15.57 4.38 23.35
C ILE A 200 15.90 5.70 24.02
N GLU A 201 16.99 6.34 23.62
CA GLU A 201 17.57 7.50 24.31
C GLU A 201 16.63 8.72 24.23
N LYS A 202 16.01 8.93 23.07
CA LYS A 202 15.13 10.10 22.86
C LYS A 202 13.72 9.87 23.38
N TYR A 203 13.18 8.65 23.25
CA TYR A 203 11.76 8.40 23.50
C TYR A 203 11.50 7.56 24.75
N HIS A 204 12.08 6.37 24.88
CA HIS A 204 11.81 5.50 26.03
C HIS A 204 12.43 6.00 27.33
N GLU A 205 13.58 6.69 27.25
CA GLU A 205 14.27 7.29 28.40
C GLU A 205 13.80 8.72 28.70
N ASP A 206 12.88 9.26 27.89
CA ASP A 206 12.27 10.55 28.16
C ASP A 206 11.52 10.53 29.50
N ARG A 207 11.75 11.54 30.33
CA ARG A 207 11.09 11.68 31.64
C ARG A 207 9.57 11.81 31.53
N ASN A 208 9.08 12.32 30.41
CA ASN A 208 7.67 12.46 30.09
C ASN A 208 7.08 11.18 29.50
N TYR A 209 7.89 10.18 29.10
CA TYR A 209 7.42 8.98 28.39
C TYR A 209 6.23 8.32 29.07
N LYS A 210 6.36 7.96 30.35
CA LYS A 210 5.32 7.24 31.10
C LYS A 210 4.01 8.03 31.25
N ILE A 211 4.11 9.35 31.37
CA ILE A 211 2.92 10.21 31.46
C ILE A 211 2.28 10.32 30.08
N PHE A 212 3.09 10.58 29.05
CA PHE A 212 2.63 10.67 27.67
C PHE A 212 1.93 9.38 27.22
N THR A 213 2.51 8.20 27.44
CA THR A 213 1.91 6.92 27.02
C THR A 213 0.56 6.68 27.68
N ARG A 214 0.46 6.95 28.99
CA ARG A 214 -0.80 6.84 29.73
C ARG A 214 -1.85 7.82 29.21
N GLU A 215 -1.45 9.07 28.96
CA GLU A 215 -2.39 10.06 28.42
C GLU A 215 -2.82 9.71 26.99
N ALA A 216 -1.92 9.21 26.15
CA ALA A 216 -2.27 8.70 24.83
C ALA A 216 -3.34 7.59 24.93
N GLN A 217 -3.15 6.62 25.84
CA GLN A 217 -4.13 5.55 26.09
C GLN A 217 -5.48 6.09 26.59
N ASN A 218 -5.47 7.04 27.53
CA ASN A 218 -6.67 7.69 28.06
C ASN A 218 -7.46 8.44 26.99
N HIS A 219 -6.78 8.92 25.93
CA HIS A 219 -7.38 9.62 24.81
C HIS A 219 -7.65 8.72 23.60
N GLY A 220 -7.52 7.40 23.76
CA GLY A 220 -7.89 6.43 22.74
C GLY A 220 -6.81 6.11 21.71
N PHE A 221 -5.57 6.43 21.99
CA PHE A 221 -4.42 6.02 21.18
C PHE A 221 -3.67 4.83 21.81
N ILE A 222 -2.93 4.12 20.98
CA ILE A 222 -1.92 3.14 21.35
C ILE A 222 -0.64 3.47 20.60
N LEU A 223 0.52 3.28 21.23
CA LEU A 223 1.80 3.56 20.58
C LEU A 223 2.22 2.39 19.69
N ASP A 224 2.93 2.69 18.61
CA ASP A 224 3.64 1.66 17.85
C ASP A 224 4.83 1.14 18.66
N ARG A 225 4.93 -0.19 18.77
CA ARG A 225 6.04 -0.87 19.46
C ARG A 225 7.41 -0.48 18.89
N HIS A 226 7.48 -0.17 17.59
CA HIS A 226 8.74 0.10 16.87
C HIS A 226 8.92 1.56 16.46
N ALA A 227 8.01 2.44 16.89
CA ALA A 227 8.02 3.87 16.61
C ALA A 227 7.28 4.62 17.73
N PRO A 228 7.90 4.83 18.90
CA PRO A 228 7.21 5.39 20.08
C PRO A 228 6.62 6.80 19.89
N GLN A 229 7.07 7.53 18.86
CA GLN A 229 6.47 8.80 18.41
C GLN A 229 5.18 8.65 17.58
N ARG A 230 4.78 7.43 17.21
CA ARG A 230 3.59 7.16 16.38
C ARG A 230 2.40 6.81 17.26
N LEU A 231 1.36 7.62 17.16
CA LEU A 231 0.05 7.37 17.75
C LEU A 231 -0.84 6.62 16.77
N ILE A 232 -1.41 5.52 17.21
CA ILE A 232 -2.34 4.70 16.41
C ILE A 232 -3.68 4.71 17.13
N VAL A 233 -4.77 4.90 16.39
CA VAL A 233 -6.13 4.82 16.95
C VAL A 233 -6.32 3.46 17.60
N ASN A 234 -6.82 3.41 18.84
CA ASN A 234 -7.17 2.17 19.53
C ASN A 234 -8.69 2.01 19.63
N PHE A 235 -9.30 1.23 18.73
CA PHE A 235 -10.74 1.00 18.72
C PHE A 235 -11.27 0.21 19.94
N THR A 236 -10.40 -0.42 20.74
CA THR A 236 -10.83 -1.07 21.99
C THR A 236 -10.88 -0.11 23.18
N SER A 237 -10.34 1.10 23.04
CA SER A 237 -10.43 2.13 24.08
C SER A 237 -11.87 2.66 24.20
N GLN A 238 -12.37 2.71 25.44
CA GLN A 238 -13.68 3.29 25.73
C GLN A 238 -13.78 4.73 25.20
N LYS A 239 -12.74 5.55 25.42
CA LYS A 239 -12.72 6.94 24.95
C LYS A 239 -12.85 7.03 23.43
N MET A 240 -12.14 6.16 22.71
CA MET A 240 -12.21 6.12 21.25
C MET A 240 -13.61 5.69 20.77
N GLN A 241 -14.25 4.73 21.44
CA GLN A 241 -15.61 4.31 21.14
C GLN A 241 -16.65 5.41 21.42
N GLU A 242 -16.45 6.23 22.46
CA GLU A 242 -17.28 7.40 22.75
C GLU A 242 -17.16 8.44 21.63
N LEU A 243 -15.93 8.78 21.24
CA LEU A 243 -15.69 9.75 20.15
C LEU A 243 -16.24 9.26 18.81
N LEU A 244 -16.09 7.96 18.52
CA LEU A 244 -16.66 7.34 17.33
C LEU A 244 -18.19 7.49 17.28
N LYS A 245 -18.87 7.29 18.41
CA LYS A 245 -20.32 7.48 18.53
C LYS A 245 -20.73 8.95 18.38
N LEU A 246 -19.97 9.87 18.98
CA LEU A 246 -20.22 11.31 18.85
C LEU A 246 -20.07 11.79 17.40
N ALA A 247 -19.16 11.19 16.64
CA ALA A 247 -19.01 11.40 15.19
C ALA A 247 -20.14 10.74 14.35
N GLY A 248 -21.17 10.16 15.00
CA GLY A 248 -22.32 9.57 14.31
C GLY A 248 -22.13 8.11 13.89
N HIS A 249 -21.04 7.46 14.29
CA HIS A 249 -20.81 6.04 14.00
C HIS A 249 -21.21 5.17 15.19
N ILE A 250 -22.34 4.45 15.06
CA ILE A 250 -22.92 3.61 16.13
C ILE A 250 -21.92 2.58 16.66
N ASN A 251 -21.12 1.98 15.76
CA ASN A 251 -20.11 0.98 16.07
C ASN A 251 -19.03 0.94 14.97
N LEU A 252 -17.99 0.11 15.20
CA LEU A 252 -16.86 -0.03 14.28
C LEU A 252 -17.27 -0.57 12.89
N LYS A 253 -18.29 -1.44 12.82
CA LYS A 253 -18.82 -1.92 11.54
C LYS A 253 -19.42 -0.77 10.74
N GLY A 254 -20.32 0.00 11.36
CA GLY A 254 -20.94 1.17 10.72
C GLY A 254 -19.94 2.25 10.34
N PHE A 255 -18.84 2.39 11.09
CA PHE A 255 -17.72 3.23 10.68
C PHE A 255 -17.08 2.75 9.38
N PHE A 256 -16.65 1.49 9.29
CA PHE A 256 -16.05 0.96 8.07
C PHE A 256 -17.02 1.00 6.88
N ASP A 257 -18.31 0.66 7.09
CA ASP A 257 -19.31 0.67 6.03
C ASP A 257 -19.53 2.08 5.44
N ASN A 258 -19.53 3.11 6.29
CA ASN A 258 -19.82 4.49 5.87
C ASN A 258 -18.57 5.26 5.43
N ALA A 259 -17.47 5.09 6.15
CA ALA A 259 -16.27 5.91 5.98
C ALA A 259 -15.24 5.30 5.01
N PHE A 260 -15.40 4.03 4.65
CA PHE A 260 -14.52 3.33 3.73
C PHE A 260 -15.29 2.74 2.54
N TYR A 261 -14.53 2.25 1.56
CA TYR A 261 -15.03 1.47 0.44
C TYR A 261 -13.98 0.44 -0.01
N THR A 262 -14.41 -0.58 -0.74
CA THR A 262 -13.52 -1.56 -1.38
C THR A 262 -13.24 -1.15 -2.83
N PRO A 263 -11.97 -1.05 -3.26
CA PRO A 263 -11.58 -0.36 -4.48
C PRO A 263 -11.57 -1.25 -5.73
N TYR A 264 -12.58 -2.10 -5.92
CA TYR A 264 -12.56 -3.07 -7.03
C TYR A 264 -12.44 -2.40 -8.40
N GLU A 265 -13.27 -1.39 -8.65
CA GLU A 265 -13.32 -0.65 -9.91
C GLU A 265 -12.11 0.27 -10.07
N GLU A 266 -11.74 1.00 -9.02
CA GLU A 266 -10.62 1.93 -9.01
C GLU A 266 -9.30 1.21 -9.30
N GLU A 267 -9.07 0.05 -8.70
CA GLU A 267 -7.88 -0.73 -8.98
C GLU A 267 -7.81 -1.18 -10.44
N PHE A 268 -8.90 -1.74 -10.97
CA PHE A 268 -8.94 -2.20 -12.34
C PHE A 268 -8.65 -1.04 -13.31
N ASN A 269 -9.29 0.10 -13.07
CA ASN A 269 -9.10 1.32 -13.86
C ASN A 269 -7.67 1.85 -13.77
N GLU A 270 -7.07 1.91 -12.57
CA GLU A 270 -5.67 2.33 -12.40
C GLU A 270 -4.71 1.37 -13.08
N MET A 271 -4.97 0.06 -13.09
CA MET A 271 -4.14 -0.91 -13.85
C MET A 271 -4.23 -0.67 -15.36
N VAL A 272 -5.44 -0.49 -15.90
CA VAL A 272 -5.64 -0.20 -17.34
C VAL A 272 -4.95 1.10 -17.72
N GLN A 273 -5.14 2.15 -16.91
CA GLN A 273 -4.52 3.46 -17.11
C GLN A 273 -3.00 3.36 -17.07
N PHE A 274 -2.46 2.72 -16.03
CA PHE A 274 -1.02 2.53 -15.86
C PHE A 274 -0.37 1.84 -17.07
N ILE A 275 -0.90 0.69 -17.50
CA ILE A 275 -0.35 -0.06 -18.63
C ILE A 275 -0.44 0.75 -19.93
N SER A 276 -1.54 1.48 -20.12
CA SER A 276 -1.77 2.29 -21.32
C SER A 276 -0.83 3.50 -21.37
N ASP A 277 -0.73 4.25 -20.28
CA ASP A 277 0.16 5.40 -20.15
C ASP A 277 1.61 5.00 -20.26
N PHE A 278 1.98 3.85 -19.69
CA PHE A 278 3.35 3.35 -19.78
C PHE A 278 3.73 2.99 -21.22
N TYR A 279 2.81 2.37 -21.98
CA TYR A 279 3.05 2.18 -23.41
C TYR A 279 3.19 3.53 -24.14
N ALA A 280 2.29 4.48 -23.89
CA ALA A 280 2.32 5.78 -24.55
C ALA A 280 3.59 6.58 -24.24
N SER A 281 4.09 6.54 -22.99
CA SER A 281 5.31 7.24 -22.57
C SER A 281 6.55 6.66 -23.23
N GLU A 282 6.64 5.34 -23.33
CA GLU A 282 7.83 4.69 -23.88
C GLU A 282 7.83 4.65 -25.40
N PHE A 283 6.68 4.50 -26.06
CA PHE A 283 6.62 4.22 -27.50
C PHE A 283 6.04 5.39 -28.31
N SER A 284 6.43 6.63 -27.95
CA SER A 284 5.92 7.87 -28.52
C SER A 284 5.82 7.87 -30.06
N GLN A 285 4.85 8.65 -30.57
CA GLN A 285 4.42 8.62 -31.98
C GLN A 285 5.50 8.95 -33.01
N GLU A 286 6.64 9.51 -32.60
CA GLU A 286 7.74 9.89 -33.50
C GLU A 286 8.80 8.80 -33.68
N GLU A 287 8.75 7.72 -32.88
CA GLU A 287 9.69 6.61 -33.02
C GLU A 287 9.33 5.73 -34.23
N SER A 288 10.06 5.92 -35.33
CA SER A 288 10.02 5.01 -36.47
C SER A 288 10.84 3.74 -36.20
N TYR A 289 10.33 2.60 -36.64
CA TYR A 289 11.01 1.31 -36.58
C TYR A 289 11.29 0.77 -37.98
N ALA A 290 12.38 0.03 -38.13
CA ALA A 290 12.72 -0.64 -39.37
C ALA A 290 11.98 -1.98 -39.46
N GLU A 291 11.15 -2.15 -40.47
CA GLU A 291 10.59 -3.45 -40.83
C GLU A 291 11.48 -4.10 -41.90
N ILE A 292 12.11 -5.21 -41.54
CA ILE A 292 12.98 -5.99 -42.43
C ILE A 292 12.14 -7.05 -43.13
N CYS A 293 12.18 -7.08 -44.45
CA CYS A 293 11.50 -8.06 -45.28
C CYS A 293 12.53 -8.84 -46.10
N HIS A 294 12.56 -10.17 -45.89
CA HIS A 294 13.34 -11.11 -46.69
C HIS A 294 12.45 -11.77 -47.72
N LYS A 295 12.64 -11.44 -49.00
CA LYS A 295 11.94 -12.06 -50.13
C LYS A 295 12.93 -12.37 -51.25
N ASN A 296 12.88 -13.60 -51.78
CA ASN A 296 13.71 -14.05 -52.91
C ASN A 296 15.22 -13.82 -52.73
N GLY A 297 15.75 -14.10 -51.53
CA GLY A 297 17.18 -13.90 -51.23
C GLY A 297 17.62 -12.44 -51.13
N LYS A 298 16.69 -11.48 -51.22
CA LYS A 298 16.95 -10.05 -51.01
C LYS A 298 16.39 -9.58 -49.68
N THR A 299 17.20 -8.82 -48.96
CA THR A 299 16.79 -8.09 -47.76
C THR A 299 16.40 -6.67 -48.16
N SER A 300 15.19 -6.28 -47.80
CA SER A 300 14.71 -4.91 -47.92
C SER A 300 14.30 -4.40 -46.55
N TYR A 301 14.38 -3.09 -46.33
CA TYR A 301 13.84 -2.48 -45.12
C TYR A 301 12.89 -1.34 -45.50
N SER A 302 11.88 -1.13 -44.65
CA SER A 302 11.03 0.06 -44.71
C SER A 302 10.97 0.68 -43.31
N LEU A 303 11.03 2.01 -43.24
CA LEU A 303 10.78 2.72 -41.99
C LEU A 303 9.27 2.88 -41.84
N LYS A 304 8.72 2.40 -40.73
CA LYS A 304 7.32 2.54 -40.37
C LYS A 304 7.18 3.35 -39.10
N THR A 305 6.18 4.22 -39.08
CA THR A 305 5.74 4.88 -37.84
C THR A 305 4.93 3.89 -37.00
N ARG A 306 5.11 3.92 -35.68
CA ARG A 306 4.30 3.11 -34.77
C ARG A 306 2.85 3.56 -34.80
N PRO A 307 1.87 2.64 -34.79
CA PRO A 307 0.48 3.00 -34.56
C PRO A 307 0.32 3.70 -33.21
N THR A 308 -0.40 4.81 -33.21
CA THR A 308 -0.73 5.57 -32.00
C THR A 308 -1.66 4.76 -31.11
N PHE A 309 -1.31 4.66 -29.82
CA PHE A 309 -2.19 4.19 -28.77
C PHE A 309 -2.14 5.19 -27.61
N GLU A 310 -3.02 6.18 -27.68
CA GLU A 310 -3.17 7.25 -26.69
C GLU A 310 -4.66 7.41 -26.38
N PRO A 311 -5.24 6.45 -25.64
CA PRO A 311 -6.64 6.54 -25.29
C PRO A 311 -6.86 7.78 -24.41
N ALA A 312 -7.68 8.72 -24.90
CA ALA A 312 -7.99 9.95 -24.16
C ALA A 312 -8.73 9.71 -22.82
N THR A 313 -9.28 8.50 -22.64
CA THR A 313 -9.98 8.07 -21.42
C THR A 313 -9.75 6.59 -21.17
N ILE A 314 -9.91 6.15 -19.92
CA ILE A 314 -9.90 4.73 -19.52
C ILE A 314 -10.91 3.92 -20.35
N GLN A 315 -12.09 4.47 -20.62
CA GLN A 315 -13.10 3.78 -21.44
C GLN A 315 -12.64 3.59 -22.89
N GLY A 316 -11.88 4.53 -23.44
CA GLY A 316 -11.20 4.38 -24.72
C GLY A 316 -10.20 3.21 -24.70
N ALA A 317 -9.34 3.16 -23.68
CA ALA A 317 -8.36 2.09 -23.51
C ALA A 317 -9.04 0.70 -23.40
N ILE A 318 -10.16 0.64 -22.66
CA ILE A 318 -10.96 -0.58 -22.52
C ILE A 318 -11.58 -0.98 -23.86
N SER A 319 -12.12 -0.01 -24.62
CA SER A 319 -12.75 -0.25 -25.91
C SER A 319 -11.77 -0.75 -26.96
N ASP A 320 -10.54 -0.20 -27.01
CA ASP A 320 -9.55 -0.51 -28.03
C ASP A 320 -9.06 -1.96 -27.99
N LEU A 321 -8.92 -2.53 -26.79
CA LEU A 321 -8.48 -3.93 -26.61
C LEU A 321 -9.62 -4.89 -26.26
N GLY A 322 -10.74 -4.38 -25.78
CA GLY A 322 -11.91 -5.12 -25.32
C GLY A 322 -11.85 -5.44 -23.83
N ILE A 323 -13.02 -5.38 -23.16
CA ILE A 323 -13.13 -5.70 -21.73
C ILE A 323 -12.68 -7.13 -21.40
N ASP A 324 -13.00 -8.10 -22.27
CA ASP A 324 -12.58 -9.49 -22.12
C ASP A 324 -11.04 -9.63 -22.06
N TYR A 325 -10.33 -8.82 -22.84
CA TYR A 325 -8.86 -8.79 -22.84
C TYR A 325 -8.32 -8.22 -21.53
N TRP A 326 -8.85 -7.08 -21.08
CA TRP A 326 -8.41 -6.46 -19.84
C TRP A 326 -8.76 -7.27 -18.58
N LEU A 327 -9.91 -7.96 -18.56
CA LEU A 327 -10.22 -8.90 -17.49
C LEU A 327 -9.21 -10.06 -17.46
N ARG A 328 -8.78 -10.58 -18.62
CA ARG A 328 -7.71 -11.59 -18.68
C ARG A 328 -6.38 -11.06 -18.16
N VAL A 329 -5.97 -9.84 -18.56
CA VAL A 329 -4.76 -9.16 -18.08
C VAL A 329 -4.79 -9.00 -16.56
N PHE A 330 -5.89 -8.47 -16.03
CA PHE A 330 -6.08 -8.25 -14.60
C PHE A 330 -6.05 -9.57 -13.82
N THR A 331 -6.77 -10.58 -14.30
CA THR A 331 -6.79 -11.92 -13.69
C THR A 331 -5.40 -12.55 -13.68
N PHE A 332 -4.63 -12.40 -14.78
CA PHE A 332 -3.27 -12.92 -14.87
C PHE A 332 -2.37 -12.30 -13.81
N ILE A 333 -2.37 -10.98 -13.66
CA ILE A 333 -1.54 -10.29 -12.66
C ILE A 333 -1.96 -10.74 -11.25
N LYS A 334 -3.26 -10.75 -10.95
CA LYS A 334 -3.79 -11.22 -9.65
C LYS A 334 -3.36 -12.64 -9.31
N ALA A 335 -3.47 -13.56 -10.27
CA ALA A 335 -3.07 -14.94 -10.08
C ALA A 335 -1.56 -15.08 -9.81
N ARG A 336 -0.71 -14.27 -10.46
CA ARG A 336 0.73 -14.23 -10.20
C ARG A 336 1.07 -13.67 -8.83
N GLU A 337 0.39 -12.62 -8.40
CA GLU A 337 0.60 -12.01 -7.09
C GLU A 337 0.13 -12.89 -5.94
N ALA A 338 -0.97 -13.63 -6.14
CA ALA A 338 -1.46 -14.62 -5.18
C ALA A 338 -0.55 -15.87 -5.10
N ASN A 339 0.35 -16.05 -6.07
CA ASN A 339 1.23 -17.22 -6.21
C ASN A 339 0.45 -18.55 -6.17
N LYS A 340 -0.77 -18.56 -6.70
CA LYS A 340 -1.68 -19.71 -6.65
C LYS A 340 -1.24 -20.78 -7.65
N ASP A 341 -1.06 -22.02 -7.20
CA ASP A 341 -0.66 -23.13 -8.09
C ASP A 341 -1.87 -23.65 -8.89
N ILE A 342 -2.16 -22.99 -10.00
CA ILE A 342 -3.25 -23.36 -10.92
C ILE A 342 -2.71 -23.75 -12.31
N SER A 343 -3.42 -24.66 -12.95
CA SER A 343 -3.20 -25.04 -14.34
C SER A 343 -3.70 -23.96 -15.32
N GLN A 344 -3.22 -24.02 -16.57
CA GLN A 344 -3.73 -23.18 -17.66
C GLN A 344 -5.26 -23.29 -17.81
N GLN A 345 -5.81 -24.50 -17.72
CA GLN A 345 -7.25 -24.73 -17.89
C GLN A 345 -8.05 -24.07 -16.76
N GLU A 346 -7.58 -24.15 -15.52
CA GLU A 346 -8.23 -23.49 -14.39
C GLU A 346 -8.18 -21.97 -14.53
N PHE A 347 -7.03 -21.41 -14.91
CA PHE A 347 -6.89 -19.98 -15.21
C PHE A 347 -7.88 -19.54 -16.29
N ASP A 348 -7.94 -20.24 -17.42
CA ASP A 348 -8.85 -19.91 -18.52
C ASP A 348 -10.33 -20.02 -18.11
N ASN A 349 -10.68 -20.98 -17.25
CA ASN A 349 -12.03 -21.11 -16.70
C ASN A 349 -12.41 -19.94 -15.79
N ILE A 350 -11.48 -19.47 -14.94
CA ILE A 350 -11.70 -18.30 -14.08
C ILE A 350 -11.93 -17.05 -14.94
N VAL A 351 -11.06 -16.82 -15.94
CA VAL A 351 -11.21 -15.69 -16.88
C VAL A 351 -12.56 -15.76 -17.60
N LYS A 352 -12.92 -16.93 -18.15
CA LYS A 352 -14.19 -17.14 -18.85
C LYS A 352 -15.39 -16.85 -17.94
N LYS A 353 -15.33 -17.29 -16.67
CA LYS A 353 -16.39 -17.03 -15.69
C LYS A 353 -16.48 -15.55 -15.34
N ALA A 354 -15.37 -14.86 -15.14
CA ALA A 354 -15.36 -13.41 -14.90
C ALA A 354 -15.98 -12.63 -16.07
N VAL A 355 -15.62 -12.97 -17.31
CA VAL A 355 -16.21 -12.38 -18.53
C VAL A 355 -17.72 -12.64 -18.60
N ASN A 356 -18.18 -13.86 -18.28
CA ASN A 356 -19.61 -14.16 -18.28
C ASN A 356 -20.37 -13.39 -17.19
N ILE A 357 -19.76 -13.19 -16.02
CA ILE A 357 -20.34 -12.37 -14.95
C ILE A 357 -20.45 -10.92 -15.39
N GLU A 358 -19.42 -10.37 -16.03
CA GLU A 358 -19.45 -8.99 -16.55
C GLU A 358 -20.59 -8.78 -17.55
N LYS A 359 -20.77 -9.72 -18.48
CA LYS A 359 -21.82 -9.67 -19.50
C LYS A 359 -23.24 -9.86 -18.96
N SER A 360 -23.39 -10.63 -17.87
CA SER A 360 -24.71 -10.99 -17.32
C SER A 360 -25.16 -10.13 -16.16
N LEU A 361 -24.22 -9.51 -15.43
CA LEU A 361 -24.46 -8.66 -14.27
C LEU A 361 -23.82 -7.29 -14.50
N ASP A 362 -22.57 -7.13 -14.09
CA ASP A 362 -21.78 -5.92 -14.26
C ASP A 362 -20.28 -6.20 -14.02
N ARG A 363 -19.44 -5.22 -14.37
CA ARG A 363 -17.99 -5.28 -14.18
C ARG A 363 -17.61 -5.41 -12.70
N THR A 364 -18.30 -4.74 -11.79
CA THR A 364 -17.98 -4.75 -10.36
C THR A 364 -18.13 -6.16 -9.78
N ALA A 365 -19.16 -6.90 -10.18
CA ALA A 365 -19.38 -8.30 -9.81
C ALA A 365 -18.28 -9.21 -10.36
N ALA A 366 -17.82 -8.99 -11.59
CA ALA A 366 -16.72 -9.74 -12.19
C ALA A 366 -15.38 -9.49 -11.45
N LEU A 367 -15.09 -8.23 -11.12
CA LEU A 367 -13.88 -7.85 -10.38
C LEU A 367 -13.90 -8.38 -8.95
N ARG A 368 -15.07 -8.36 -8.28
CA ARG A 368 -15.25 -9.01 -6.98
C ARG A 368 -14.96 -10.50 -7.07
N TYR A 369 -15.52 -11.18 -8.08
CA TYR A 369 -15.25 -12.61 -8.31
C TYR A 369 -13.76 -12.90 -8.48
N ILE A 370 -13.04 -12.14 -9.32
CA ILE A 370 -11.58 -12.29 -9.49
C ILE A 370 -10.85 -12.08 -8.17
N ASN A 371 -11.22 -11.06 -7.39
CA ASN A 371 -10.59 -10.80 -6.10
C ASN A 371 -10.88 -11.88 -5.07
N ASP A 372 -12.05 -12.50 -5.09
CA ASP A 372 -12.38 -13.62 -4.19
C ASP A 372 -11.55 -14.87 -4.55
N GLU A 373 -11.28 -15.10 -5.84
CA GLU A 373 -10.41 -16.20 -6.31
C GLU A 373 -8.93 -15.99 -5.98
N PHE A 374 -8.48 -14.72 -6.00
CA PHE A 374 -7.08 -14.30 -5.84
C PHE A 374 -6.94 -13.20 -4.79
N ASN A 375 -7.42 -13.48 -3.57
CA ASN A 375 -7.44 -12.50 -2.51
C ASN A 375 -6.00 -12.20 -2.03
N PRO A 376 -5.53 -10.94 -2.12
CA PRO A 376 -4.14 -10.58 -1.79
C PRO A 376 -3.79 -10.74 -0.31
N LEU A 377 -4.78 -10.96 0.56
CA LEU A 377 -4.54 -11.29 1.97
C LEU A 377 -4.09 -12.74 2.19
N PHE A 378 -4.26 -13.60 1.19
CA PHE A 378 -3.94 -15.02 1.23
C PHE A 378 -3.00 -15.39 0.08
N VAL A 379 -1.72 -15.05 0.23
CA VAL A 379 -0.68 -15.48 -0.72
C VAL A 379 -0.30 -16.93 -0.41
N GLU A 380 -0.40 -17.82 -1.39
CA GLU A 380 -0.01 -19.21 -1.22
C GLU A 380 1.51 -19.34 -1.12
N GLN A 381 1.96 -20.03 -0.07
CA GLN A 381 3.35 -20.45 0.06
C GLN A 381 3.57 -21.69 -0.81
N SER A 382 3.77 -21.47 -2.11
CA SER A 382 4.18 -22.51 -3.04
C SER A 382 5.61 -22.26 -3.49
N ASP A 383 6.45 -23.29 -3.36
CA ASP A 383 7.80 -23.30 -3.93
C ASP A 383 7.79 -23.42 -5.47
N ARG A 384 6.63 -23.74 -6.05
CA ARG A 384 6.45 -23.89 -7.49
C ARG A 384 5.85 -22.62 -8.08
N LYS A 385 6.50 -22.10 -9.12
CA LYS A 385 5.92 -21.03 -9.94
C LYS A 385 4.65 -21.55 -10.62
N PRO A 386 3.55 -20.76 -10.66
CA PRO A 386 2.33 -21.18 -11.31
C PRO A 386 2.54 -21.54 -12.80
N ASN A 387 1.97 -22.66 -13.23
CA ASN A 387 2.18 -23.24 -14.56
C ASN A 387 1.07 -22.86 -15.56
N PHE A 388 0.87 -21.56 -15.75
CA PHE A 388 0.01 -20.99 -16.79
C PHE A 388 0.75 -19.88 -17.53
N VAL A 389 0.29 -19.50 -18.72
CA VAL A 389 0.79 -18.42 -19.56
C VAL A 389 -0.36 -17.49 -19.94
N PHE A 390 -0.02 -16.26 -20.31
CA PHE A 390 -1.01 -15.26 -20.70
C PHE A 390 -1.70 -15.62 -22.01
#